data_AF-A0AAW0YD75-F1
#
_entry.id   AF-A0AAW0YD75-F1
#
_cell.length_a   1.000
_cell.length_b   1.000
_cell.length_c   1.000
_cell.angle_alpha   90.00
_cell.angle_beta   90.00
_cell.angle_gamma   90.00
#
_symmetry.space_group_name_H-M   'P 1'
#
loop_
_entity.id
_entity.type
_entity.pdbx_description
1 polymer ?
#
loop_
_entity_poly.entity_id
_entity_poly.type
_entity_poly.pdbx_seq_one_letter_code
_entity_poly.pdbx_strand_id
1 'polypeptide(L)'
;MSYSTLPHKPTVPLEPFRIAIPEEDVMELKELLKLSRISKETYENTHAEARDGFGVSRDWLIKTKEEWLKFDCLYWFTDCYNSSIYAYRYSLGNKRDEPSAEKEYQKKPVGFSFFPKELAPTPVKWVEFVANVVWSREHKSGGHFAALEKPEELWQDVEEFVAVVWK
;
A
#
# COMPACT_ATOMS: atom_id res chain seq x y z
N MET A 1 -0.27 -20.26 -17.49
CA MET A 1 1.18 -20.43 -17.74
C MET A 1 1.89 -20.27 -16.40
N SER A 2 2.98 -20.98 -16.12
CA SER A 2 3.73 -20.74 -14.88
C SER A 2 4.34 -19.35 -14.91
N TYR A 3 4.01 -18.48 -13.95
CA TYR A 3 4.53 -17.11 -13.81
C TYR A 3 6.04 -17.04 -13.58
N SER A 4 6.71 -18.18 -13.43
CA SER A 4 8.16 -18.32 -13.37
C SER A 4 8.87 -18.20 -14.73
N THR A 5 8.13 -18.12 -15.84
CA THR A 5 8.71 -18.02 -17.19
C THR A 5 8.79 -16.56 -17.59
N LEU A 6 9.99 -15.98 -17.50
CA LEU A 6 10.21 -14.58 -17.86
C LEU A 6 10.10 -14.39 -19.39
N PRO A 7 9.54 -13.27 -19.86
CA PRO A 7 9.38 -13.00 -21.29
C PRO A 7 10.73 -12.87 -22.03
N HIS A 8 11.79 -12.52 -21.30
CA HIS A 8 13.15 -12.41 -21.82
C HIS A 8 14.15 -13.00 -20.82
N LYS A 9 15.30 -13.45 -21.32
CA LYS A 9 16.41 -13.90 -20.49
C LYS A 9 16.97 -12.70 -19.70
N PRO A 10 16.99 -12.74 -18.36
CA PRO A 10 17.56 -11.66 -17.55
C PRO A 10 19.00 -11.36 -17.94
N THR A 11 19.36 -10.07 -17.98
CA THR A 11 20.74 -9.60 -18.17
C THR A 11 21.58 -9.70 -16.90
N VAL A 12 20.92 -9.90 -15.75
CA VAL A 12 21.54 -10.15 -14.44
C VAL A 12 21.32 -11.60 -14.03
N PRO A 13 22.33 -12.29 -13.47
CA PRO A 13 22.14 -13.63 -12.93
C PRO A 13 21.08 -13.59 -11.81
N LEU A 14 20.02 -14.40 -11.97
CA LEU A 14 19.02 -14.57 -10.93
C LEU A 14 19.50 -15.69 -10.00
N GLU A 15 20.05 -15.30 -8.86
CA GLU A 15 20.38 -16.24 -7.80
C GLU A 15 19.25 -16.24 -6.75
N PRO A 16 18.69 -17.41 -6.41
CA PRO A 16 17.78 -17.51 -5.28
C PRO A 16 18.48 -17.00 -4.03
N PHE A 17 17.89 -15.99 -3.39
CA PHE A 17 18.33 -15.53 -2.09
C PHE A 17 17.39 -16.07 -1.01
N ARG A 18 17.93 -16.29 0.18
CA ARG A 18 17.15 -16.62 1.36
C ARG A 18 17.16 -15.42 2.28
N ILE A 19 15.97 -14.90 2.58
CA ILE A 19 15.80 -14.00 3.72
C ILE A 19 15.84 -14.90 4.96
N ALA A 20 16.77 -14.65 5.87
CA ALA A 20 16.86 -15.31 7.16
C ALA A 20 16.88 -14.22 8.23
N ILE A 21 15.81 -14.15 9.03
CA ILE A 21 15.72 -13.27 10.18
C ILE A 21 15.98 -14.16 11.40
N PRO A 22 16.96 -13.83 12.26
CA PRO A 22 17.19 -14.57 13.50
C PRO A 22 15.93 -14.62 14.36
N GLU A 23 15.62 -15.79 14.92
CA GLU A 23 14.44 -15.96 15.79
C GLU A 23 14.52 -15.06 17.03
N GLU A 24 15.75 -14.78 17.50
CA GLU A 24 16.00 -13.84 18.59
C GLU A 24 15.52 -12.42 18.28
N ASP A 25 15.76 -11.93 17.06
CA ASP A 25 15.30 -10.60 16.63
C ASP A 25 13.77 -10.55 16.50
N VAL A 26 13.17 -11.65 16.02
CA VAL A 26 11.70 -11.77 15.96
C VAL A 26 11.12 -11.74 17.37
N MET A 27 11.68 -12.52 18.29
CA MET A 27 11.24 -12.52 19.69
C MET A 27 11.39 -11.14 20.34
N GLU A 28 12.51 -10.45 20.11
CA GLU A 28 12.73 -9.09 20.61
C GLU A 28 11.63 -8.14 20.13
N LEU A 29 11.34 -8.10 18.82
CA LEU A 29 10.28 -7.27 18.26
C LEU A 29 8.92 -7.57 18.92
N LYS A 30 8.58 -8.86 19.06
CA LYS A 30 7.29 -9.26 19.67
C LYS A 30 7.24 -8.88 21.15
N GLU A 31 8.33 -8.98 21.88
CA GLU A 31 8.40 -8.59 23.29
C GLU A 31 8.25 -7.08 23.46
N LEU A 32 8.94 -6.27 22.65
CA LEU A 32 8.77 -4.82 22.61
C LEU A 32 7.33 -4.43 22.29
N LEU A 33 6.72 -5.08 21.29
CA LEU A 33 5.31 -4.87 20.96
C LEU A 33 4.41 -5.24 22.14
N LYS A 34 4.60 -6.40 22.79
CA LYS A 34 3.81 -6.78 23.99
C LYS A 34 3.93 -5.76 25.11
N LEU A 35 5.14 -5.28 25.39
CA LEU A 35 5.42 -4.31 26.45
C LEU A 35 4.95 -2.88 26.13
N SER A 36 4.70 -2.56 24.86
CA SER A 36 4.20 -1.23 24.46
C SER A 36 2.88 -0.91 25.17
N ARG A 37 2.84 0.18 25.94
CA ARG A 37 1.66 0.54 26.74
C ARG A 37 0.65 1.27 25.86
N ILE A 38 -0.61 0.84 25.91
CA ILE A 38 -1.75 1.62 25.40
C ILE A 38 -2.30 2.44 26.57
N SER A 39 -2.62 3.70 26.33
CA SER A 39 -3.18 4.58 27.35
C SER A 39 -4.49 4.04 27.92
N LYS A 40 -4.83 4.47 29.14
CA LYS A 40 -6.13 4.18 29.74
C LYS A 40 -7.25 4.83 28.91
N GLU A 41 -8.47 4.34 29.09
CA GLU A 41 -9.64 4.96 28.49
C GLU A 41 -9.76 6.42 28.93
N THR A 42 -10.07 7.27 27.95
CA THR A 42 -10.44 8.67 28.12
C THR A 42 -11.67 8.94 27.26
N TYR A 43 -12.29 10.09 27.47
CA TYR A 43 -13.41 10.50 26.62
C TYR A 43 -12.97 10.56 25.15
N GLU A 44 -11.82 11.16 24.86
CA GLU A 44 -11.31 11.38 23.51
C GLU A 44 -11.03 10.07 22.76
N ASN A 45 -10.39 9.08 23.41
CA ASN A 45 -10.02 7.83 22.74
C ASN A 45 -11.15 6.80 22.67
N THR A 46 -12.25 7.01 23.40
CA THR A 46 -13.48 6.19 23.30
C THR A 46 -14.49 6.79 22.33
N HIS A 47 -14.43 8.10 22.07
CA HIS A 47 -15.34 8.81 21.16
C HIS A 47 -14.70 9.15 19.80
N ALA A 48 -13.50 8.66 19.51
CA ALA A 48 -12.79 8.96 18.26
C ALA A 48 -13.54 8.52 16.98
N GLU A 49 -14.42 7.52 17.08
CA GLU A 49 -15.24 7.03 15.95
C GLU A 49 -16.62 7.71 15.85
N ALA A 50 -16.92 8.66 16.75
CA ALA A 50 -18.13 9.46 16.65
C ALA A 50 -18.09 10.37 15.41
N ARG A 51 -19.26 10.87 14.99
CA ARG A 51 -19.37 11.76 13.82
C ARG A 51 -18.50 13.02 13.93
N ASP A 52 -18.29 13.50 15.15
CA ASP A 52 -17.44 14.62 15.54
C ASP A 52 -16.17 14.18 16.30
N GLY A 53 -15.90 12.88 16.32
CA GLY A 53 -14.70 12.29 16.89
C GLY A 53 -13.48 12.59 16.03
N PHE A 54 -12.32 12.70 16.68
CA PHE A 54 -11.04 12.89 16.00
C PHE A 54 -10.01 11.89 16.52
N GLY A 55 -9.13 11.44 15.63
CA GLY A 55 -7.99 10.59 15.96
C GLY A 55 -8.28 9.09 15.83
N VAL A 56 -7.58 8.29 16.63
CA VAL A 56 -7.61 6.83 16.59
C VAL A 56 -8.27 6.33 17.89
N SER A 57 -9.26 5.46 17.77
CA SER A 57 -9.91 4.88 18.95
C SER A 57 -8.96 3.96 19.70
N ARG A 58 -9.15 3.88 21.02
CA ARG A 58 -8.38 2.95 21.86
C ARG A 58 -8.61 1.50 21.42
N ASP A 59 -9.83 1.15 21.08
CA ASP A 59 -10.19 -0.18 20.58
C ASP A 59 -9.47 -0.50 19.28
N TRP A 60 -9.37 0.46 18.37
CA TRP A 60 -8.59 0.31 17.15
C TRP A 60 -7.10 0.08 17.44
N LEU A 61 -6.51 0.82 18.40
CA LEU A 61 -5.11 0.62 18.79
C LEU A 61 -4.85 -0.77 19.38
N ILE A 62 -5.77 -1.27 20.21
CA ILE A 62 -5.70 -2.62 20.78
C ILE A 62 -5.72 -3.65 19.66
N LYS A 63 -6.73 -3.59 18.79
CA LYS A 63 -6.88 -4.52 17.66
C LYS A 63 -5.66 -4.47 16.74
N THR A 64 -5.16 -3.28 16.42
CA THR A 64 -3.97 -3.10 15.58
C THR A 64 -2.75 -3.73 16.21
N LYS A 65 -2.54 -3.54 17.52
CA LYS A 65 -1.43 -4.19 18.25
C LYS A 65 -1.55 -5.72 18.22
N GLU A 66 -2.74 -6.26 18.39
CA GLU A 66 -3.00 -7.70 18.29
C GLU A 66 -2.71 -8.25 16.89
N GLU A 67 -3.10 -7.50 15.85
CA GLU A 67 -2.76 -7.86 14.47
C GLU A 67 -1.25 -7.78 14.22
N TRP A 68 -0.56 -6.72 14.64
CA TRP A 68 0.89 -6.58 14.47
C TRP A 68 1.68 -7.71 15.14
N LEU A 69 1.21 -8.25 16.26
CA LEU A 69 1.82 -9.42 16.88
C LEU A 69 1.79 -10.67 15.98
N LYS A 70 0.93 -10.73 14.96
CA LYS A 70 0.87 -11.82 13.99
C LYS A 70 1.85 -11.66 12.81
N PHE A 71 2.42 -10.47 12.61
CA PHE A 71 3.30 -10.17 11.47
C PHE A 71 4.75 -9.96 11.87
N ASP A 72 5.67 -10.43 11.04
CA ASP A 72 7.10 -10.13 11.19
C ASP A 72 7.41 -8.90 10.33
N CYS A 73 7.69 -7.79 11.01
CA CYS A 73 7.78 -6.48 10.38
C CYS A 73 9.12 -6.32 9.65
N LEU A 74 9.15 -6.62 8.35
CA LEU A 74 10.37 -6.48 7.53
C LEU A 74 10.96 -5.06 7.59
N TYR A 75 10.14 -4.03 7.78
CA TYR A 75 10.59 -2.65 7.95
C TYR A 75 11.47 -2.45 9.17
N TRP A 76 11.17 -3.15 10.27
CA TRP A 76 11.98 -3.11 11.49
C TRP A 76 13.35 -3.75 11.25
N PHE A 77 13.37 -4.96 10.70
CA PHE A 77 14.60 -5.73 10.48
C PHE A 77 15.52 -5.16 9.40
N THR A 78 15.01 -4.28 8.54
CA THR A 78 15.80 -3.65 7.47
C THR A 78 16.09 -2.17 7.74
N ASP A 79 15.65 -1.63 8.88
CA ASP A 79 15.72 -0.20 9.23
C ASP A 79 15.31 0.73 8.06
N CYS A 80 14.35 0.28 7.25
CA CYS A 80 14.12 0.91 5.96
C CYS A 80 13.17 2.12 6.04
N TYR A 81 12.54 2.36 7.20
CA TYR A 81 11.62 3.49 7.39
C TYR A 81 12.26 4.82 6.97
N ASN A 82 13.41 5.16 7.55
CA ASN A 82 14.12 6.41 7.25
C ASN A 82 14.54 6.51 5.77
N SER A 83 14.87 5.36 5.15
CA SER A 83 15.24 5.28 3.74
C SER A 83 14.05 5.28 2.77
N SER A 84 12.82 5.03 3.25
CA SER A 84 11.61 4.92 2.41
C SER A 84 10.81 6.23 2.31
N ILE A 85 10.98 7.16 3.26
CA ILE A 85 10.16 8.38 3.34
C ILE A 85 10.65 9.51 2.42
N TYR A 86 11.74 9.33 1.66
CA TYR A 86 12.29 10.40 0.82
C TYR A 86 11.31 10.90 -0.25
N ALA A 87 10.42 10.04 -0.74
CA ALA A 87 9.45 10.40 -1.78
C ALA A 87 8.46 11.48 -1.31
N TYR A 88 8.16 11.53 0.00
CA TYR A 88 7.22 12.49 0.58
C TYR A 88 7.61 13.95 0.36
N ARG A 89 8.91 14.26 0.16
CA ARG A 89 9.34 15.63 -0.14
C ARG A 89 8.79 16.16 -1.46
N TYR A 90 8.52 15.27 -2.42
CA TYR A 90 7.98 15.61 -3.74
C TYR A 90 6.45 15.56 -3.81
N SER A 91 5.80 14.75 -2.97
CA SER A 91 4.34 14.67 -2.97
C SER A 91 3.70 15.63 -1.96
N LEU A 92 4.26 15.77 -0.75
CA LEU A 92 3.69 16.53 0.37
C LEU A 92 4.63 17.60 0.95
N GLY A 93 5.89 17.64 0.51
CA GLY A 93 6.92 18.50 1.09
C GLY A 93 7.26 19.75 0.27
N ASN A 94 8.41 20.34 0.59
CA ASN A 94 8.91 21.58 0.00
C ASN A 94 9.31 21.47 -1.48
N LYS A 95 9.41 20.26 -2.03
CA LYS A 95 9.71 20.01 -3.46
C LYS A 95 8.45 19.70 -4.25
N ARG A 96 7.26 19.86 -3.67
CA ARG A 96 5.98 19.60 -4.35
C ARG A 96 5.82 20.38 -5.64
N ASP A 97 6.40 21.58 -5.74
CA ASP A 97 6.30 22.42 -6.92
C ASP A 97 7.36 22.11 -7.99
N GLU A 98 8.35 21.24 -7.70
CA GLU A 98 9.33 20.81 -8.71
C GLU A 98 8.62 20.09 -9.87
N PRO A 99 9.07 20.27 -11.13
CA PRO A 99 8.54 19.52 -12.26
C PRO A 99 8.66 18.01 -12.04
N SER A 100 7.59 17.26 -12.30
CA SER A 100 7.57 15.80 -12.19
C SER A 100 6.69 15.20 -13.29
N ALA A 101 6.97 13.96 -13.67
CA ALA A 101 6.17 13.24 -14.68
C ALA A 101 4.69 13.12 -14.27
N GLU A 102 4.40 13.10 -12.97
CA GLU A 102 3.02 13.04 -12.43
C GLU A 102 2.18 14.27 -12.78
N LYS A 103 2.82 15.41 -13.09
CA LYS A 103 2.14 16.65 -13.51
C LYS A 103 1.87 16.72 -15.01
N GLU A 104 2.47 15.81 -15.77
CA GLU A 104 2.29 15.73 -17.22
C GLU A 104 1.17 14.76 -17.58
N TYR A 105 0.49 15.03 -18.70
CA TYR A 105 -0.52 14.13 -19.23
C TYR A 105 0.11 12.80 -19.69
N GLN A 106 -0.33 11.68 -19.12
CA GLN A 106 0.17 10.35 -19.45
C GLN A 106 -0.38 9.88 -20.79
N LYS A 107 0.44 9.95 -21.85
CA LYS A 107 0.03 9.59 -23.23
C LYS A 107 -0.05 8.09 -23.50
N LYS A 108 0.74 7.28 -22.77
CA LYS A 108 0.72 5.82 -22.90
C LYS A 108 -0.61 5.25 -22.39
N PRO A 109 -1.04 4.07 -22.86
CA PRO A 109 -2.25 3.43 -22.33
C PRO A 109 -2.19 3.23 -20.81
N VAL A 110 -3.22 3.69 -20.10
CA VAL A 110 -3.36 3.55 -18.64
C VAL A 110 -4.59 2.71 -18.31
N GLY A 111 -4.43 1.78 -17.38
CA GLY A 111 -5.52 1.05 -16.72
C GLY A 111 -5.76 1.63 -15.32
N PHE A 112 -7.02 1.76 -14.89
CA PHE A 112 -7.36 2.31 -13.58
C PHE A 112 -8.41 1.48 -12.84
N SER A 113 -8.06 0.96 -11.66
CA SER A 113 -8.96 0.21 -10.78
C SER A 113 -9.36 1.08 -9.59
N PHE A 114 -10.66 1.34 -9.45
CA PHE A 114 -11.22 2.14 -8.35
C PHE A 114 -11.69 1.25 -7.19
N PHE A 115 -11.12 1.46 -6.02
CA PHE A 115 -11.53 0.82 -4.75
C PHE A 115 -12.12 1.88 -3.79
N PRO A 116 -13.29 1.63 -3.18
CA PRO A 116 -14.04 2.69 -2.49
C PRO A 116 -13.42 3.17 -1.18
N LYS A 117 -12.51 2.40 -0.56
CA LYS A 117 -11.80 2.78 0.68
C LYS A 117 -10.33 3.20 0.44
N GLU A 118 -9.97 3.59 -0.79
CA GLU A 118 -8.71 4.27 -1.08
C GLU A 118 -8.62 5.59 -0.28
N LEU A 119 -7.41 6.07 0.02
CA LEU A 119 -7.17 7.32 0.75
C LEU A 119 -7.73 8.54 0.02
N ALA A 120 -7.60 8.54 -1.32
CA ALA A 120 -8.12 9.57 -2.20
C ALA A 120 -8.94 8.93 -3.33
N PRO A 121 -10.19 8.52 -3.07
CA PRO A 121 -11.03 7.86 -4.06
C PRO A 121 -11.32 8.83 -5.21
N THR A 122 -10.63 8.62 -6.32
CA THR A 122 -10.65 9.54 -7.46
C THR A 122 -11.54 8.94 -8.57
N PRO A 123 -12.63 9.60 -8.96
CA PRO A 123 -13.49 9.12 -10.05
C PRO A 123 -12.70 8.96 -11.35
N VAL A 124 -13.00 7.95 -12.16
CA VAL A 124 -12.30 7.68 -13.43
C VAL A 124 -12.27 8.92 -14.33
N LYS A 125 -13.38 9.67 -14.41
CA LYS A 125 -13.47 10.92 -15.19
C LYS A 125 -12.44 11.97 -14.79
N TRP A 126 -11.97 11.97 -13.54
CA TRP A 126 -10.93 12.90 -13.10
C TRP A 126 -9.54 12.41 -13.54
N VAL A 127 -9.32 11.10 -13.54
CA VAL A 127 -8.08 10.48 -14.03
C VAL A 127 -7.92 10.71 -15.54
N GLU A 128 -9.01 10.69 -16.30
CA GLU A 128 -9.02 10.97 -17.75
C GLU A 128 -8.49 12.37 -18.11
N PHE A 129 -8.54 13.35 -17.19
CA PHE A 129 -7.94 14.68 -17.43
C PHE A 129 -6.41 14.66 -17.44
N VAL A 130 -5.79 13.66 -16.82
CA VAL A 130 -4.33 13.58 -16.62
C VAL A 130 -3.71 12.33 -17.27
N ALA A 131 -4.52 11.42 -17.81
CA ALA A 131 -4.04 10.18 -18.42
C ALA A 131 -4.93 9.66 -19.56
N ASN A 132 -4.31 8.94 -20.49
CA ASN A 132 -4.98 8.18 -21.54
C ASN A 132 -5.51 6.86 -20.98
N VAL A 133 -6.63 6.94 -20.25
CA VAL A 133 -7.29 5.77 -19.66
C VAL A 133 -7.98 4.98 -20.78
N VAL A 134 -7.49 3.76 -21.04
CA VAL A 134 -8.04 2.86 -22.06
C VAL A 134 -8.85 1.70 -21.47
N TRP A 135 -8.73 1.50 -20.16
CA TRP A 135 -9.40 0.46 -19.41
C TRP A 135 -9.63 0.96 -17.98
N SER A 136 -10.79 0.69 -17.42
CA SER A 136 -11.06 0.99 -16.02
C SER A 136 -12.13 0.06 -15.43
N ARG A 137 -12.11 -0.06 -14.10
CA ARG A 137 -13.12 -0.81 -13.35
C ARG A 137 -13.39 -0.18 -12.00
N GLU A 138 -14.65 -0.19 -11.58
CA GLU A 138 -15.07 0.19 -10.24
C GLU A 138 -15.46 -1.05 -9.42
N HIS A 139 -14.89 -1.15 -8.22
CA HIS A 139 -15.15 -2.24 -7.28
C HIS A 139 -16.12 -1.81 -6.18
N LYS A 140 -16.88 -2.78 -5.64
CA LYS A 140 -17.87 -2.53 -4.57
C LYS A 140 -17.26 -2.49 -3.16
N SER A 141 -16.01 -2.94 -3.01
CA SER A 141 -15.34 -3.10 -1.71
C SER A 141 -13.82 -3.13 -1.91
N GLY A 142 -13.05 -3.05 -0.81
CA GLY A 142 -11.58 -2.91 -0.85
C GLY A 142 -11.13 -1.46 -0.67
N GLY A 143 -9.87 -1.27 -0.32
CA GLY A 143 -9.27 0.04 -0.05
C GLY A 143 -7.85 0.19 -0.55
N HIS A 144 -7.05 0.95 0.20
CA HIS A 144 -5.70 1.36 -0.18
C HIS A 144 -4.75 0.19 -0.47
N PHE A 145 -4.90 -0.92 0.27
CA PHE A 145 -4.08 -2.11 0.08
C PHE A 145 -4.79 -3.14 -0.80
N ALA A 146 -5.29 -2.72 -1.96
CA ALA A 146 -6.08 -3.55 -2.87
C ALA A 146 -5.47 -4.94 -3.16
N ALA A 147 -4.15 -5.03 -3.33
CA ALA A 147 -3.46 -6.30 -3.56
C ALA A 147 -3.52 -7.27 -2.36
N LEU A 148 -3.63 -6.77 -1.14
CA LEU A 148 -3.76 -7.57 0.08
C LEU A 148 -5.24 -7.83 0.43
N GLU A 149 -6.10 -6.84 0.22
CA GLU A 149 -7.51 -6.92 0.57
C GLU A 149 -8.33 -7.71 -0.47
N LYS A 150 -7.98 -7.56 -1.75
CA LYS A 150 -8.71 -8.02 -2.93
C LYS A 150 -7.78 -8.59 -4.02
N PRO A 151 -6.92 -9.59 -3.68
CA PRO A 151 -5.90 -10.08 -4.59
C PRO A 151 -6.47 -10.61 -5.90
N GLU A 152 -7.58 -11.37 -5.87
CA GLU A 152 -8.18 -11.95 -7.06
C GLU A 152 -8.82 -10.87 -7.96
N GLU A 153 -9.52 -9.90 -7.36
CA GLU A 153 -10.16 -8.80 -8.10
C GLU A 153 -9.09 -7.93 -8.78
N LEU A 154 -8.04 -7.54 -8.06
CA LEU A 154 -6.94 -6.75 -8.63
C LEU A 154 -6.15 -7.53 -9.68
N TRP A 155 -5.93 -8.83 -9.48
CA TRP A 155 -5.21 -9.64 -10.47
C TRP A 155 -5.99 -9.78 -11.78
N GLN A 156 -7.31 -10.01 -11.69
CA GLN A 156 -8.17 -10.05 -12.86
C GLN A 156 -8.12 -8.73 -13.64
N ASP A 157 -8.11 -7.60 -12.94
CA ASP A 157 -7.99 -6.27 -13.56
C ASP A 157 -6.69 -6.14 -14.38
N VAL A 158 -5.57 -6.60 -13.81
CA VAL A 158 -4.28 -6.59 -14.50
C VAL A 158 -4.31 -7.45 -15.76
N GLU A 159 -4.85 -8.67 -15.69
CA GLU A 159 -4.95 -9.57 -16.85
C GLU A 159 -5.82 -8.98 -17.97
N GLU A 160 -6.96 -8.40 -17.62
CA GLU A 160 -7.86 -7.76 -18.59
C GLU A 160 -7.26 -6.50 -19.20
N PHE A 161 -6.59 -5.66 -18.40
CA PHE A 161 -5.87 -4.50 -18.92
C PHE A 161 -4.78 -4.91 -19.90
N VAL A 162 -3.95 -5.90 -19.52
CA VAL A 162 -2.87 -6.40 -20.39
C VAL A 162 -3.43 -6.95 -21.69
N ALA A 163 -4.54 -7.69 -21.68
CA ALA A 163 -5.20 -8.19 -22.88
C ALA A 163 -5.68 -7.08 -23.83
N VAL A 164 -5.99 -5.89 -23.31
CA VAL A 164 -6.37 -4.72 -24.13
C VAL A 164 -5.15 -4.08 -24.80
N VAL A 165 -4.03 -3.98 -24.10
CA VAL A 165 -2.89 -3.13 -24.52
C VAL A 165 -1.70 -3.89 -25.10
N TRP A 166 -1.54 -5.17 -24.78
CA TRP A 166 -0.41 -5.99 -25.22
C TRP A 166 -0.82 -6.84 -26.43
N LYS A 167 -0.32 -6.45 -27.61
CA LYS A 167 -0.52 -7.14 -28.89
C LYS A 167 0.78 -7.72 -29.40
#